data_AF-A0A0B1RX24-F1
#
_entry.id   AF-A0A0B1RX24-F1
#
_cell.length_a   1.000
_cell.length_b   1.000
_cell.length_c   1.000
_cell.angle_alpha   90.00
_cell.angle_beta   90.00
_cell.angle_gamma   90.00
#
_symmetry.space_group_name_H-M   'P 1'
#
loop_
_entity.id
_entity.type
_entity.pdbx_description
1 polymer ?
#
loop_
_entity_poly.entity_id
_entity_poly.type
_entity_poly.pdbx_seq_one_letter_code
_entity_poly.pdbx_strand_id
1 'polypeptide(L)' 'MEPAVAKVREAIAGVELHKPTCNVYSNYTGHIYPAKNSEIRNVIAKQVTHPVKWEQIQQLLYRKHRVSLKSM' A
#
# COMPACT_ATOMS: atom_id res chain seq x y z
N MET A 1 -18.85 -2.02 -4.47
CA MET A 1 -18.10 -0.84 -4.00
C MET A 1 -17.64 0.09 -5.13
N GLU A 2 -17.73 -0.29 -6.42
CA GLU A 2 -17.21 0.50 -7.55
C GLU A 2 -17.55 2.01 -7.55
N PRO A 3 -18.79 2.44 -7.24
CA PRO A 3 -19.11 3.88 -7.21
C PRO A 3 -18.31 4.69 -6.17
N ALA A 4 -17.78 4.04 -5.13
CA ALA A 4 -17.01 4.70 -4.08
C ALA A 4 -15.60 5.11 -4.53
N VAL A 5 -15.05 4.47 -5.57
CA VAL A 5 -13.69 4.76 -6.07
C VAL A 5 -13.57 6.20 -6.54
N ALA A 6 -14.59 6.71 -7.25
CA ALA A 6 -14.62 8.09 -7.72
C ALA A 6 -14.60 9.08 -6.55
N LYS A 7 -15.45 8.86 -5.53
CA LYS A 7 -15.50 9.68 -4.32
C LYS A 7 -14.18 9.68 -3.55
N VAL A 8 -13.51 8.53 -3.46
CA VAL A 8 -12.20 8.44 -2.80
C VAL A 8 -11.11 9.15 -3.60
N ARG A 9 -11.14 9.07 -4.94
CA ARG A 9 -10.19 9.82 -5.80
C ARG A 9 -10.33 11.32 -5.61
N GLU A 10 -11.57 11.81 -5.57
CA GLU A 10 -11.87 13.22 -5.33
C GLU A 10 -11.41 13.65 -3.94
N ALA A 11 -11.83 12.92 -2.89
CA ALA A 11 -11.47 13.24 -1.51
C ALA A 11 -9.95 13.25 -1.30
N ILE A 12 -9.22 12.30 -1.88
CA ILE A 12 -7.78 12.23 -1.70
C ILE A 12 -7.01 13.21 -2.59
N ALA A 13 -7.60 13.83 -3.61
CA ALA A 13 -6.87 14.73 -4.51
C ALA A 13 -6.24 15.92 -3.76
N GLY A 14 -6.97 16.50 -2.79
CA GLY A 14 -6.55 17.67 -2.00
C GLY A 14 -5.75 17.36 -0.73
N VAL A 15 -5.54 16.09 -0.38
CA VAL A 15 -4.84 15.71 0.86
C VAL A 15 -3.34 15.90 0.71
N GLU A 16 -2.67 16.64 1.58
CA GLU A 16 -1.21 16.68 1.60
C GLU A 16 -0.64 15.30 2.01
N LEU A 17 0.33 14.79 1.23
CA LEU A 17 0.99 13.51 1.51
C LEU A 17 2.45 13.74 1.83
N HIS A 18 2.86 13.31 3.03
CA HIS A 18 4.26 13.29 3.45
C HIS A 18 4.89 11.93 3.17
N LYS A 19 6.21 11.93 2.99
CA LYS A 19 6.99 10.71 2.82
C LYS A 19 6.85 9.83 4.08
N PRO A 20 6.48 8.55 3.95
CA PRO A 20 6.44 7.64 5.08
C PRO A 20 7.82 7.49 5.74
N THR A 21 7.85 7.46 7.07
CA THR A 21 9.07 7.20 7.86
C THR A 21 9.38 5.71 8.02
N CYS A 22 8.44 4.85 7.63
CA CYS A 22 8.57 3.41 7.63
C CYS A 22 7.99 2.80 6.34
N ASN A 23 8.26 1.51 6.13
CA ASN A 23 7.70 0.79 4.99
C ASN A 23 6.19 0.59 5.17
N VAL A 24 5.40 1.31 4.36
CA VAL A 24 3.95 1.13 4.29
C VAL A 24 3.61 0.21 3.13
N TYR A 25 3.00 -0.94 3.42
CA TYR A 25 2.61 -1.92 2.41
C TYR A 25 1.18 -1.66 1.94
N SER A 26 0.99 -1.62 0.62
CA SER A 26 -0.32 -1.46 0.01
C SER A 26 -1.13 -2.74 0.08
N ASN A 27 -2.35 -2.63 0.60
CA ASN A 27 -3.34 -3.70 0.53
C ASN A 27 -3.73 -4.08 -0.91
N TYR A 28 -3.59 -3.17 -1.87
CA TYR A 28 -3.89 -3.43 -3.28
C TYR A 28 -2.73 -4.11 -4.00
N THR A 29 -1.50 -3.60 -3.88
CA THR A 29 -0.36 -4.14 -4.65
C THR A 29 0.35 -5.27 -3.93
N GLY A 30 0.31 -5.31 -2.60
CA GLY A 30 1.10 -6.22 -1.74
C GLY A 30 2.55 -5.77 -1.56
N HIS A 31 2.90 -4.59 -2.08
CA HIS A 31 4.25 -4.03 -2.06
C HIS A 31 4.30 -2.72 -1.28
N ILE A 32 5.51 -2.24 -0.97
CA ILE A 32 5.71 -0.93 -0.36
C ILE A 32 5.10 0.14 -1.28
N TYR A 33 4.52 1.18 -0.68
CA TYR A 33 4.02 2.33 -1.42
C TYR A 33 5.09 2.92 -2.36
N PRO A 34 4.67 3.36 -3.56
CA PRO A 34 5.57 3.98 -4.51
C PRO A 34 6.10 5.33 -3.99
N ALA A 35 7.19 5.81 -4.58
CA ALA A 35 7.82 7.06 -4.16
C ALA A 35 6.99 8.31 -4.52
N LYS A 36 6.16 8.24 -5.57
CA LYS A 36 5.38 9.39 -6.07
C LYS A 36 4.01 9.47 -5.40
N ASN A 37 3.68 10.64 -4.85
CA ASN A 37 2.38 10.90 -4.22
C ASN A 37 1.19 10.60 -5.14
N SER A 38 1.28 10.93 -6.44
CA SER A 38 0.23 10.63 -7.42
C SER A 38 -0.04 9.13 -7.54
N GLU A 39 1.01 8.31 -7.51
CA GLU A 39 0.90 6.87 -7.55
C GLU A 39 0.30 6.35 -6.24
N ILE A 40 0.74 6.84 -5.08
CA ILE A 40 0.17 6.52 -3.75
C ILE A 40 -1.35 6.73 -3.75
N ARG A 41 -1.83 7.89 -4.21
CA ARG A 41 -3.27 8.19 -4.31
C ARG A 41 -4.01 7.18 -5.18
N ASN A 42 -3.44 6.79 -6.32
CA ASN A 42 -4.02 5.78 -7.19
C ASN A 42 -4.10 4.41 -6.49
N VAL A 43 -3.06 4.02 -5.73
CA VAL A 43 -3.05 2.77 -4.99
C VAL A 43 -4.13 2.76 -3.89
N ILE A 44 -4.30 3.88 -3.18
CA ILE A 44 -5.33 4.07 -2.16
C ILE A 44 -6.74 4.01 -2.75
N ALA A 45 -6.98 4.63 -3.91
CA ALA A 45 -8.29 4.56 -4.56
C ALA A 45 -8.65 3.13 -5.01
N LYS A 46 -7.68 2.40 -5.58
CA LYS A 46 -7.92 1.02 -6.05
C LYS A 46 -8.16 0.03 -4.92
N GLN A 47 -7.61 0.26 -3.73
CA GLN A 47 -7.81 -0.63 -2.58
C GLN A 47 -9.29 -0.83 -2.20
N VAL A 48 -10.16 0.13 -2.56
CA VAL A 48 -11.59 0.14 -2.19
C VAL A 48 -12.37 -1.00 -2.85
N THR A 49 -11.92 -1.46 -4.02
CA THR A 49 -12.63 -2.47 -4.81
C THR A 49 -11.83 -3.74 -5.08
N HIS A 50 -10.57 -3.77 -4.64
CA HIS A 50 -9.67 -4.89 -4.86
C HIS A 50 -9.48 -5.72 -3.60
N PRO A 51 -9.21 -7.03 -3.73
CA PRO A 51 -8.95 -7.89 -2.59
C PRO A 51 -7.72 -7.41 -1.81
N VAL A 52 -7.81 -7.51 -0.48
CA VAL A 52 -6.73 -7.13 0.44
C VAL A 52 -5.65 -8.21 0.43
N LYS A 53 -4.42 -7.84 0.06
CA LYS A 53 -3.26 -8.76 -0.02
C LYS A 53 -2.54 -8.99 1.31
N TRP A 54 -3.30 -9.08 2.41
CA TRP A 54 -2.73 -9.16 3.76
C TRP A 54 -1.82 -10.38 3.94
N GLU A 55 -2.28 -11.56 3.52
CA GLU A 55 -1.49 -12.79 3.68
C GLU A 55 -0.16 -12.72 2.91
N GLN A 56 -0.18 -12.21 1.68
CA GLN A 56 1.02 -12.05 0.87
C GLN A 56 2.01 -11.08 1.54
N ILE A 57 1.52 -10.01 2.15
CA ILE A 57 2.34 -9.07 2.93
C ILE A 57 2.96 -9.78 4.14
N GLN A 58 2.18 -10.56 4.89
CA GLN A 58 2.70 -11.31 6.04
C GLN A 58 3.78 -12.32 5.65
N GLN A 59 3.55 -13.09 4.58
CA GLN A 59 4.54 -14.05 4.07
C GLN A 59 5.83 -13.35 3.63
N LEU A 60 5.73 -12.18 2.98
CA LEU A 60 6.88 -11.38 2.59
C LEU A 60 7.69 -10.90 3.81
N LEU A 61 7.01 -10.35 4.82
CA LEU A 61 7.66 -9.86 6.05
C LEU A 61 8.35 -10.99 6.81
N TYR A 62 7.67 -12.14 6.95
CA TYR A 62 8.23 -13.32 7.60
C TYR A 62 9.50 -13.82 6.90
N ARG A 63 9.49 -13.91 5.57
CA ARG A 63 10.67 -14.31 4.79
C ARG A 63 11.82 -13.33 4.94
N LYS A 64 11.55 -12.02 4.89
CA LYS A 64 12.56 -10.97 5.11
C LYS A 64 13.23 -11.10 6.49
N HIS A 65 12.43 -11.29 7.54
CA HIS A 65 12.95 -11.44 8.89
C HIS A 65 13.82 -12.70 9.04
N ARG A 66 13.40 -13.83 8.48
CA ARG A 66 14.18 -15.07 8.51
C ARG A 66 15.51 -15.00 7.78
N VAL A 67 15.56 -14.29 6.65
CA VAL A 67 16.83 -14.08 5.94
C VAL A 67 17.78 -13.25 6.79
N SER A 68 17.30 -12.16 7.40
CA SER A 68 18.11 -11.31 8.27
C SER A 68 18.74 -12.08 9.44
N LEU A 69 18.00 -13.02 10.05
CA LEU A 69 18.51 -13.84 11.16
C LEU A 69 19.55 -14.89 10.74
N LYS A 70 19.56 -15.33 9.48
CA LYS A 70 20.52 -16.32 8.97
C LYS A 70 21.85 -15.71 8.51
N SER A 71 21.87 -14.38 8.32
CA SER A 71 23.05 -13.63 7.88
C SER A 71 23.81 -12.95 9.02
N MET A 72 23.35 -13.15 10.27
CA MET A 72 24.05 -12.79 11.51
C MET A 72 24.71 -14.04 12.09
#